data_AF-A0A6J6MAZ5-F1
#
_entry.id   AF-A0A6J6MAZ5-F1
#
_cell.length_a   1.000
_cell.length_b   1.000
_cell.length_c   1.000
_cell.angle_alpha   90.00
_cell.angle_beta   90.00
_cell.angle_gamma   90.00
#
_symmetry.space_group_name_H-M   'P 1'
#
loop_
_entity.id
_entity.type
_entity.pdbx_description
1 polymer ?
#
loop_
_entity_poly.entity_id
_entity_poly.type
_entity_poly.pdbx_seq_one_letter_code
_entity_poly.pdbx_strand_id
1 'polypeptide(L)'
;MAIGVAAAMWFGGIVLSWILPGVIGGALSFVLMVMALPVMPILGMPASGGGQRLLVAVISSSVIWWFIGQTVAARVSKRPVVGWREWAREFVFLGLGLWIGAAGALIIGAVALGAF
;
A
#
# COMPACT_ATOMS: atom_id res chain seq x y z
N MET A 1 2.65 7.97 -11.50
CA MET A 1 3.04 8.44 -10.15
C MET A 1 2.56 7.55 -9.02
N ALA A 2 1.29 7.17 -8.95
CA ALA A 2 0.78 6.27 -7.90
C ALA A 2 1.57 4.95 -7.75
N ILE A 3 1.94 4.31 -8.87
CA ILE A 3 2.83 3.12 -8.86
C ILE A 3 4.20 3.45 -8.25
N GLY A 4 4.73 4.66 -8.51
CA GLY A 4 5.98 5.12 -7.91
C GLY A 4 5.88 5.31 -6.39
N VAL A 5 4.72 5.75 -5.89
CA VAL A 5 4.45 5.81 -4.44
C VAL A 5 4.43 4.38 -3.86
N ALA A 6 3.70 3.47 -4.49
CA ALA A 6 3.66 2.07 -4.06
C ALA A 6 5.05 1.42 -4.06
N ALA A 7 5.84 1.65 -5.12
CA ALA A 7 7.22 1.16 -5.21
C ALA A 7 8.12 1.78 -4.13
N ALA A 8 7.98 3.08 -3.84
CA ALA A 8 8.72 3.74 -2.78
C ALA A 8 8.36 3.19 -1.39
N MET A 9 7.08 2.89 -1.14
CA MET A 9 6.64 2.25 0.11
C MET A 9 7.19 0.83 0.24
N TRP A 10 7.16 0.05 -0.85
CA TRP A 10 7.72 -1.31 -0.88
C TRP A 10 9.22 -1.28 -0.61
N PHE A 11 9.96 -0.48 -1.36
CA PHE A 11 11.40 -0.32 -1.21
C PHE A 11 11.76 0.24 0.17
N GLY A 12 11.00 1.22 0.66
CA GLY A 12 11.14 1.76 2.00
C GLY A 12 10.96 0.70 3.08
N GLY A 13 9.98 -0.20 2.92
CA GLY A 13 9.81 -1.36 3.80
C GLY A 13 11.01 -2.31 3.77
N ILE A 14 11.57 -2.61 2.58
CA ILE A 14 12.78 -3.43 2.46
C ILE A 14 13.96 -2.76 3.19
N VAL A 15 14.23 -1.49 2.89
CA VAL A 15 15.35 -0.75 3.48
C VAL A 15 15.19 -0.64 4.99
N LEU A 16 13.98 -0.36 5.49
CA LEU A 16 13.71 -0.26 6.92
C LEU A 16 13.99 -1.59 7.64
N SER A 17 13.71 -2.73 7.00
CA SER A 17 13.98 -4.06 7.56
C SER A 17 15.46 -4.34 7.78
N TRP A 18 16.34 -3.65 7.05
CA TRP A 18 17.80 -3.78 7.19
C TRP A 18 18.37 -2.86 8.26
N ILE A 19 17.74 -1.70 8.47
CA ILE A 19 18.25 -0.66 9.37
C ILE A 19 17.74 -0.87 10.80
N LEU A 20 16.49 -1.29 10.97
CA LEU A 20 15.84 -1.37 12.27
C LEU A 20 15.59 -2.84 12.68
N PRO A 21 16.47 -3.45 13.49
CA PRO A 21 16.27 -4.81 13.95
C PRO A 21 15.18 -4.91 15.03
N GLY A 22 14.65 -6.12 15.22
CA GLY A 22 13.66 -6.42 16.27
C GLY A 22 12.20 -6.25 15.83
N VAL A 23 11.29 -6.45 16.79
CA VAL A 23 9.85 -6.53 16.53
C VAL A 23 9.29 -5.25 15.91
N ILE A 24 9.73 -4.09 16.40
CA ILE A 24 9.25 -2.79 15.90
C ILE A 24 9.64 -2.60 14.43
N GLY A 25 10.90 -2.88 14.07
CA GLY A 25 11.35 -2.77 12.69
C GLY A 25 10.69 -3.75 11.74
N GLY A 26 10.47 -4.99 12.19
CA GLY A 26 9.69 -5.98 11.45
C GLY A 26 8.26 -5.51 11.19
N ALA A 27 7.57 -5.02 12.23
CA ALA A 27 6.20 -4.54 12.12
C ALA A 27 6.07 -3.33 11.17
N LEU A 28 6.93 -2.32 11.31
CA LEU A 28 6.89 -1.13 10.45
C LEU A 28 7.21 -1.46 8.99
N SER A 29 8.21 -2.31 8.76
CA SER A 29 8.59 -2.77 7.41
C SER A 29 7.44 -3.52 6.75
N PHE A 30 6.80 -4.41 7.51
CA PHE A 30 5.66 -5.17 7.04
C PHE A 30 4.44 -4.29 6.74
N VAL A 31 4.12 -3.33 7.61
CA VAL A 31 3.04 -2.36 7.36
C VAL A 31 3.31 -1.57 6.09
N LEU A 32 4.55 -1.08 5.87
CA LEU A 32 4.91 -0.39 4.63
C LEU A 32 4.72 -1.26 3.38
N MET A 33 5.11 -2.53 3.44
CA MET A 33 4.89 -3.48 2.34
C MET A 33 3.39 -3.71 2.09
N VAL A 34 2.57 -3.83 3.15
CA VAL A 34 1.11 -3.97 3.00
C VAL A 34 0.47 -2.71 2.44
N MET A 35 0.93 -1.53 2.83
CA MET A 35 0.44 -0.30 2.23
C MET A 35 0.84 -0.17 0.75
N ALA A 36 1.99 -0.73 0.36
CA ALA A 36 2.38 -0.82 -1.04
C ALA A 36 1.53 -1.85 -1.83
N LEU A 37 1.23 -3.01 -1.23
CA LEU A 37 0.39 -4.05 -1.81
C LEU A 37 -0.87 -4.32 -0.95
N PRO A 38 -1.88 -3.45 -1.01
CA PRO A 38 -3.05 -3.51 -0.12
C PRO A 38 -3.92 -4.76 -0.30
N VAL A 39 -3.69 -5.55 -1.35
CA VAL A 39 -4.39 -6.83 -1.58
C VAL A 39 -3.80 -7.98 -0.75
N MET A 40 -2.60 -7.84 -0.19
CA MET A 40 -1.94 -8.91 0.57
C MET A 40 -2.78 -9.48 1.73
N PRO A 41 -3.44 -8.68 2.59
CA PRO A 41 -4.24 -9.22 3.68
C PRO A 41 -5.44 -10.05 3.20
N ILE A 42 -6.03 -9.67 2.06
CA ILE A 42 -7.16 -10.38 1.44
C ILE A 42 -6.72 -11.77 0.98
N LEU A 43 -5.46 -11.91 0.54
CA LEU A 43 -4.88 -13.18 0.13
C LEU A 43 -4.38 -14.03 1.31
N GLY A 44 -4.62 -13.59 2.55
CA GLY A 44 -4.20 -14.28 3.76
C GLY A 44 -2.70 -14.16 4.05
N MET A 45 -2.02 -13.14 3.51
CA MET A 45 -0.64 -12.86 3.89
C MET A 45 -0.60 -12.05 5.19
N PRO A 46 0.32 -12.36 6.13
CA PRO A 46 1.48 -13.23 5.97
C PRO A 46 1.26 -14.67 6.45
N ALA A 47 0.08 -15.00 7.00
CA ALA A 47 -0.24 -16.33 7.54
C ALA A 47 -0.07 -17.44 6.49
N SER A 48 -0.21 -17.10 5.21
CA SER A 48 0.04 -17.98 4.10
C SER A 48 1.03 -17.35 3.11
N GLY A 49 2.11 -18.08 2.83
CA GLY A 49 3.16 -17.66 1.88
C GLY A 49 2.93 -18.16 0.45
N GLY A 50 3.89 -17.86 -0.43
CA GLY A 50 3.98 -18.44 -1.78
C GLY A 50 4.15 -17.40 -2.89
N GLY A 51 5.04 -17.69 -3.84
CA GLY A 51 5.36 -16.78 -4.95
C GLY A 51 4.17 -16.44 -5.84
N GLN A 52 3.27 -17.41 -6.10
CA GLN A 52 2.06 -17.17 -6.91
C GLN A 52 1.11 -16.18 -6.23
N ARG A 53 0.88 -16.29 -4.92
CA ARG A 53 0.06 -15.32 -4.17
C ARG A 53 0.68 -13.93 -4.20
N LEU A 54 2.01 -13.85 -4.07
CA LEU A 54 2.73 -12.57 -4.11
C LEU A 54 2.60 -11.92 -5.49
N LEU A 55 2.72 -12.71 -6.55
CA LEU A 55 2.54 -12.23 -7.93
C LEU A 55 1.12 -11.71 -8.17
N VAL A 56 0.10 -12.42 -7.67
CA VAL A 56 -1.29 -11.93 -7.71
C VAL A 56 -1.45 -10.63 -6.91
N ALA A 57 -0.84 -10.53 -5.72
CA ALA A 57 -0.86 -9.31 -4.91
C ALA A 57 -0.22 -8.12 -5.64
N VAL A 58 0.93 -8.34 -6.29
CA VAL A 58 1.66 -7.32 -7.06
C VAL A 58 0.82 -6.84 -8.24
N ILE A 59 0.29 -7.74 -9.05
CA ILE A 59 -0.50 -7.37 -10.23
C ILE A 59 -1.76 -6.63 -9.82
N SER A 60 -2.53 -7.19 -8.88
CA SER A 60 -3.81 -6.62 -8.47
C SER A 60 -3.64 -5.25 -7.81
N SER A 61 -2.65 -5.11 -6.92
CA SER A 61 -2.33 -3.82 -6.30
C SER A 61 -1.81 -2.79 -7.31
N SER A 62 -1.01 -3.22 -8.28
CA SER A 62 -0.51 -2.33 -9.34
C SER A 62 -1.66 -1.78 -10.18
N VAL A 63 -2.66 -2.62 -10.50
CA VAL A 63 -3.89 -2.20 -11.18
C VAL A 63 -4.65 -1.18 -10.35
N ILE A 64 -4.85 -1.43 -9.05
CA ILE A 64 -5.51 -0.49 -8.13
C ILE A 64 -4.78 0.85 -8.08
N TRP A 65 -3.47 0.84 -7.87
CA TRP A 65 -2.65 2.05 -7.84
C TRP A 65 -2.68 2.81 -9.16
N TRP A 66 -2.65 2.09 -10.28
CA TRP A 66 -2.79 2.71 -11.60
C TRP A 66 -4.13 3.42 -11.74
N PHE A 67 -5.25 2.76 -11.41
CA PHE A 67 -6.58 3.37 -11.48
C PHE A 67 -6.73 4.60 -10.57
N ILE A 68 -6.22 4.54 -9.34
CA ILE A 68 -6.20 5.71 -8.45
C ILE A 68 -5.40 6.83 -9.08
N GLY A 69 -4.21 6.54 -9.62
CA GLY A 69 -3.37 7.52 -10.29
C GLY A 69 -4.07 8.19 -11.47
N GLN A 70 -4.75 7.42 -12.32
CA GLN A 70 -5.53 7.94 -13.46
C GLN A 70 -6.73 8.78 -12.98
N THR A 71 -7.44 8.32 -11.96
CA THR A 71 -8.59 9.04 -11.40
C THR A 71 -8.18 10.40 -10.83
N VAL A 72 -7.06 10.45 -10.09
CA VAL A 72 -6.50 11.70 -9.57
C VAL A 72 -6.09 12.60 -10.73
N ALA A 73 -5.38 12.08 -11.73
CA ALA A 73 -4.96 12.86 -12.89
C ALA A 73 -6.17 13.49 -13.61
N ALA A 74 -7.21 12.70 -13.88
CA ALA A 74 -8.44 13.18 -14.49
C ALA A 74 -9.17 14.26 -13.67
N ARG A 75 -9.09 14.20 -12.33
CA ARG A 75 -9.68 15.22 -11.45
C ARG A 75 -8.89 16.52 -11.46
N VAL A 76 -7.56 16.45 -11.35
CA VAL A 76 -6.72 17.66 -11.28
C VAL A 76 -6.61 18.36 -12.63
N SER A 77 -6.65 17.62 -13.75
CA SER A 77 -6.61 18.19 -15.11
C SER A 77 -7.79 19.10 -15.45
N LYS A 78 -8.87 19.10 -14.66
CA LYS A 78 -10.00 20.01 -14.82
C LYS A 78 -9.76 21.40 -14.20
N ARG A 79 -8.66 21.59 -13.46
CA ARG A 79 -8.35 22.83 -12.76
C ARG A 79 -7.50 23.76 -13.66
N PRO A 80 -7.63 25.10 -13.57
CA PRO A 80 -6.88 26.04 -14.39
C PRO A 80 -5.36 26.01 -14.18
N VAL A 81 -4.93 25.66 -12.96
CA VAL A 81 -3.51 25.47 -12.59
C VAL A 81 -3.35 24.04 -12.12
N VAL A 82 -2.48 23.29 -12.80
CA VAL A 82 -2.21 21.89 -12.51
C VAL A 82 -0.74 21.71 -12.24
N GLY A 83 -0.42 21.17 -11.07
CA GLY A 83 0.95 20.86 -10.67
C GLY A 83 1.01 19.55 -9.88
N TRP A 84 2.24 19.11 -9.62
CA TRP A 84 2.51 17.91 -8.84
C TRP A 84 1.98 17.99 -7.41
N ARG A 85 1.93 19.19 -6.83
CA ARG A 85 1.41 19.42 -5.48
C ARG A 85 -0.09 19.15 -5.41
N GLU A 86 -0.84 19.61 -6.41
CA GLU A 86 -2.29 19.44 -6.50
C GLU A 86 -2.63 17.97 -6.75
N TRP A 87 -1.86 17.29 -7.60
CA TRP A 87 -1.94 15.84 -7.78
C TRP A 87 -1.68 15.10 -6.46
N ALA A 88 -0.61 15.43 -5.73
CA ALA A 88 -0.27 14.76 -4.48
C ALA A 88 -1.35 14.93 -3.39
N ARG A 89 -1.92 16.14 -3.25
CA ARG A 89 -3.00 16.39 -2.28
C ARG A 89 -4.24 15.55 -2.57
N GLU A 90 -4.68 15.52 -3.83
CA GLU A 90 -5.84 14.74 -4.25
C GLU A 90 -5.55 13.22 -4.15
N PHE A 91 -4.32 12.81 -4.49
CA PHE A 91 -3.86 11.43 -4.33
C PHE A 91 -3.87 10.97 -2.89
N VAL A 92 -3.39 11.78 -1.94
CA VAL A 92 -3.40 11.42 -0.51
C VAL A 92 -4.83 11.19 -0.03
N PHE A 93 -5.78 12.03 -0.43
CA PHE A 93 -7.18 11.86 -0.02
C PHE A 93 -7.78 10.52 -0.51
N LEU A 94 -7.56 10.16 -1.78
CA LEU A 94 -8.04 8.87 -2.30
C LEU A 94 -7.23 7.68 -1.78
N GLY A 95 -5.91 7.84 -1.63
CA GLY A 95 -5.00 6.82 -1.11
C GLY A 95 -5.27 6.48 0.35
N LEU A 96 -5.69 7.45 1.16
CA LEU A 96 -6.06 7.23 2.56
C LEU A 96 -7.17 6.19 2.72
N GLY A 97 -8.19 6.20 1.87
CA GLY A 97 -9.25 5.19 1.91
C GLY A 97 -8.70 3.76 1.71
N LEU A 98 -7.78 3.60 0.74
CA LEU A 98 -7.14 2.31 0.46
C LEU A 98 -6.22 1.87 1.60
N TRP A 99 -5.43 2.80 2.16
CA TRP A 99 -4.54 2.51 3.29
C TRP A 99 -5.30 2.17 4.56
N ILE A 100 -6.39 2.89 4.87
CA ILE A 100 -7.26 2.58 6.00
C ILE A 100 -7.90 1.21 5.82
N GLY A 101 -8.38 0.88 4.62
CA GLY A 101 -8.91 -0.45 4.31
C GLY A 101 -7.88 -1.56 4.50
N ALA A 102 -6.66 -1.37 3.99
CA ALA A 102 -5.56 -2.34 4.13
C ALA A 102 -5.11 -2.50 5.59
N ALA A 103 -4.98 -1.41 6.33
CA ALA A 103 -4.68 -1.42 7.77
C ALA A 103 -5.78 -2.13 8.56
N GLY A 104 -7.05 -1.81 8.27
CA GLY A 104 -8.20 -2.43 8.91
C GLY A 104 -8.26 -3.93 8.65
N ALA A 105 -8.06 -4.37 7.41
CA ALA A 105 -8.00 -5.78 7.05
C ALA A 105 -6.87 -6.51 7.79
N LEU A 106 -5.70 -5.87 7.92
CA LEU A 106 -4.59 -6.39 8.72
C LEU A 106 -4.95 -6.57 10.19
N ILE A 107 -5.53 -5.54 10.80
CA ILE A 107 -5.91 -5.56 12.23
C ILE A 107 -6.95 -6.64 12.48
N ILE A 108 -7.97 -6.72 11.63
CA ILE A 108 -9.02 -7.76 11.70
C ILE A 108 -8.39 -9.14 11.55
N GLY A 109 -7.48 -9.32 10.58
CA GLY A 109 -6.76 -10.58 10.39
C GLY A 109 -5.92 -10.96 11.60
N ALA A 110 -5.22 -10.01 12.21
CA ALA A 110 -4.41 -10.25 13.41
C ALA A 110 -5.27 -10.66 14.62
N VAL A 111 -6.41 -9.97 14.84
CA VAL A 111 -7.36 -10.30 15.91
C VAL A 111 -7.98 -11.69 15.67
N ALA A 112 -8.39 -11.99 14.44
CA ALA A 112 -8.99 -13.28 14.10
C ALA A 112 -8.02 -14.47 14.29
N LEU A 113 -6.70 -14.21 14.18
CA LEU A 113 -5.65 -15.20 14.39
C LEU A 113 -5.17 -15.30 15.86
N GLY A 114 -5.75 -14.52 16.77
CA GLY A 114 -5.39 -14.56 18.20
C GLY A 114 -4.04 -13.91 18.52
N ALA A 115 -3.64 -12.89 17.75
CA ALA A 115 -2.37 -12.19 17.98
C ALA A 115 -2.36 -11.28 19.24
N PHE A 116 -3.48 -11.21 19.97
CA PHE A 116 -3.70 -10.38 21.17
C PHE A 116 -4.47 -11.14 22.24
#